data_AF-A0A3N2IDM4-F1
#
_entry.id   AF-A0A3N2IDM4-F1
#
_cell.length_a   1.000
_cell.length_b   1.000
_cell.length_c   1.000
_cell.angle_alpha   90.00
_cell.angle_beta   90.00
_cell.angle_gamma   90.00
#
_symmetry.space_group_name_H-M   'P 1'
#
loop_
_entity.id
_entity.type
_entity.pdbx_description
1 polymer ?
#
loop_
_entity_poly.entity_id
_entity_poly.type
_entity_poly.pdbx_seq_one_letter_code
_entity_poly.pdbx_strand_id
1 'polypeptide(L)'
;MSGVLEQRYRRLLGWYPRSWRERHGDAMVGTLLDVADAQGRHEPTWSESVDLARGGLAARLGVVVPEAVRDGAAAVALATGTAFSLVYVLFVSWAPLVPDGEAWPTTSVFGPFTDPGVVLGLLWATAAALWLVDDDRVARGALVVLLVVLVGLPLTGADGLALGWDGPTSTNLGFQALLAVLALVGTPRRRARLALATLVWAVAFSAVYLGNGMLGTSGAWFWASPAQFGNLALGGLLAVVAAFVLAAAGRATAALVTLASLAPWAGVAAVQLVVVGRPDAFSLAVAAVAVALAVATVGLARRRSRRERAAAGRPLAT
;
A
#
# COMPACT_ATOMS: atom_id res chain seq x y z
N MET A 1 1.90 -14.71 -42.25
CA MET A 1 1.16 -14.96 -40.99
C MET A 1 1.87 -14.38 -39.76
N SER A 2 3.21 -14.41 -39.69
CA SER A 2 4.00 -13.80 -38.61
C SER A 2 3.70 -12.32 -38.32
N GLY A 3 3.43 -11.50 -39.34
CA GLY A 3 3.23 -10.05 -39.18
C GLY A 3 2.05 -9.63 -38.29
N VAL A 4 0.96 -10.41 -38.22
CA VAL A 4 -0.19 -10.10 -37.34
C VAL A 4 0.15 -10.41 -35.88
N LEU A 5 0.80 -11.56 -35.63
CA LEU A 5 1.25 -11.96 -34.30
C LEU A 5 2.31 -11.01 -33.76
N GLU A 6 3.27 -10.62 -34.61
CA GLU A 6 4.29 -9.62 -34.29
C GLU A 6 3.66 -8.28 -33.88
N GLN A 7 2.68 -7.78 -34.63
CA GLN A 7 1.96 -6.55 -34.28
C GLN A 7 1.24 -6.66 -32.93
N ARG A 8 0.66 -7.83 -32.61
CA ARG A 8 0.03 -8.07 -31.30
C ARG A 8 1.08 -8.00 -30.17
N TYR A 9 2.25 -8.63 -30.32
CA TYR A 9 3.33 -8.53 -29.34
C TYR A 9 3.88 -7.10 -29.21
N ARG A 10 4.08 -6.38 -30.32
CA ARG A 10 4.50 -4.97 -30.30
C ARG A 10 3.48 -4.08 -29.57
N ARG A 11 2.18 -4.35 -29.72
CA ARG A 11 1.11 -3.64 -28.98
C ARG A 11 1.18 -3.94 -27.48
N LEU A 12 1.41 -5.19 -27.09
CA LEU A 12 1.62 -5.56 -25.68
C LEU A 12 2.88 -4.90 -25.09
N LEU A 13 3.96 -4.74 -25.86
CA LEU A 13 5.11 -3.96 -25.41
C LEU A 13 4.81 -2.46 -25.21
N GLY A 14 3.65 -1.97 -25.67
CA GLY A 14 3.13 -0.64 -25.35
C GLY A 14 3.11 -0.34 -23.84
N TRP A 15 2.95 -1.36 -22.99
CA TRP A 15 3.02 -1.22 -21.54
C TRP A 15 4.41 -0.82 -21.01
N TYR A 16 5.50 -1.08 -21.74
CA TYR A 16 6.86 -0.69 -21.34
C TYR A 16 7.13 0.80 -21.55
N PRO A 17 8.17 1.38 -20.92
CA PRO A 17 8.67 2.72 -21.24
C PRO A 17 9.20 2.80 -22.68
N ARG A 18 9.07 3.97 -23.32
CA ARG A 18 9.55 4.19 -24.70
C ARG A 18 11.05 3.87 -24.86
N SER A 19 11.87 4.39 -23.94
CA SER A 19 13.32 4.15 -23.93
C SER A 19 13.73 2.69 -23.68
N TRP A 20 12.86 1.89 -23.05
CA TRP A 20 13.09 0.46 -22.90
C TRP A 20 12.80 -0.27 -24.20
N ARG A 21 11.65 0.05 -24.84
CA ARG A 21 11.26 -0.54 -26.12
C ARG A 21 12.27 -0.26 -27.22
N GLU A 22 12.81 0.95 -27.29
CA GLU A 22 13.80 1.32 -28.32
C GLU A 22 15.11 0.51 -28.19
N ARG A 23 15.42 -0.03 -27.01
CA ARG A 23 16.66 -0.79 -26.76
C ARG A 23 16.48 -2.30 -26.76
N HIS A 24 15.33 -2.80 -26.31
CA HIS A 24 15.11 -4.24 -26.09
C HIS A 24 13.86 -4.77 -26.81
N GLY A 25 13.07 -3.90 -27.44
CA GLY A 25 11.78 -4.26 -28.01
C GLY A 25 11.90 -5.30 -29.11
N ASP A 26 12.78 -5.07 -30.09
CA ASP A 26 12.95 -5.99 -31.22
C ASP A 26 13.48 -7.36 -30.78
N ALA A 27 14.45 -7.38 -29.86
CA ALA A 27 14.98 -8.62 -29.29
C ALA A 27 13.90 -9.40 -28.53
N MET A 28 13.11 -8.72 -27.67
CA MET A 28 12.04 -9.36 -26.91
C MET A 28 10.93 -9.90 -27.83
N VAL A 29 10.54 -9.15 -28.88
CA VAL A 29 9.56 -9.62 -29.86
C VAL A 29 10.07 -10.85 -30.61
N GLY A 30 11.34 -10.86 -31.02
CA GLY A 30 11.97 -12.02 -31.65
C GLY A 30 11.86 -13.27 -30.77
N THR A 31 12.28 -13.16 -29.50
CA THR A 31 12.18 -14.28 -28.55
C THR A 31 10.74 -14.77 -28.34
N LEU A 32 9.76 -13.87 -28.25
CA LEU A 32 8.35 -14.24 -28.10
C LEU A 32 7.77 -14.92 -29.34
N LEU A 33 8.22 -14.52 -30.54
CA LEU A 33 7.85 -15.17 -31.81
C LEU A 33 8.48 -16.56 -31.92
N ASP A 34 9.76 -16.70 -31.59
CA ASP A 34 10.44 -18.01 -31.61
C ASP A 34 9.74 -19.02 -30.70
N VAL A 35 9.33 -18.58 -29.50
CA VAL A 35 8.57 -19.42 -28.56
C VAL A 35 7.17 -19.75 -29.09
N ALA A 36 6.49 -18.79 -29.71
CA ALA A 36 5.17 -19.02 -30.29
C ALA A 36 5.22 -19.98 -31.47
N ASP A 37 6.19 -19.82 -32.36
CA ASP A 37 6.41 -20.67 -33.54
C ASP A 37 6.77 -22.11 -33.11
N ALA A 38 7.66 -22.26 -32.11
CA ALA A 38 7.99 -23.57 -31.54
C ALA A 38 6.77 -24.30 -30.93
N GLN A 39 5.77 -23.54 -30.47
CA GLN A 39 4.53 -24.06 -29.90
C GLN A 39 3.36 -24.11 -30.91
N GLY A 40 3.60 -23.75 -32.18
CA GLY A 40 2.57 -23.70 -33.22
C GLY A 40 1.44 -22.70 -32.93
N ARG A 41 1.72 -21.65 -32.15
CA ARG A 41 0.72 -20.66 -31.73
C ARG A 41 0.62 -19.53 -32.75
N HIS A 42 -0.61 -19.06 -32.97
CA HIS A 42 -0.89 -17.94 -33.87
C HIS A 42 -1.34 -16.68 -33.12
N GLU A 43 -1.47 -16.75 -31.80
CA GLU A 43 -1.81 -15.62 -30.94
C GLU A 43 -1.08 -15.68 -29.59
N PRO A 44 -0.84 -14.50 -28.95
CA PRO A 44 -0.33 -14.46 -27.59
C PRO A 44 -1.34 -15.13 -26.66
N THR A 45 -0.85 -15.90 -25.71
CA THR A 45 -1.71 -16.45 -24.67
C THR A 45 -2.20 -15.34 -23.73
N TRP A 46 -3.31 -15.61 -23.02
CA TRP A 46 -3.81 -14.69 -22.00
C TRP A 46 -2.77 -14.45 -20.90
N SER A 47 -2.11 -15.51 -20.44
CA SER A 47 -1.04 -15.43 -19.44
C SER A 47 0.13 -14.57 -19.89
N GLU A 48 0.63 -14.77 -21.12
CA GLU A 48 1.72 -13.93 -21.67
C GLU A 48 1.31 -12.46 -21.77
N SER A 49 0.06 -12.20 -22.17
CA SER A 49 -0.46 -10.83 -22.28
C SER A 49 -0.49 -10.12 -20.92
N VAL A 50 -0.93 -10.83 -19.88
CA VAL A 50 -0.94 -10.33 -18.49
C VAL A 50 0.48 -10.14 -17.97
N ASP A 51 1.39 -11.08 -18.23
CA ASP A 51 2.78 -11.00 -17.77
C ASP A 51 3.54 -9.84 -18.44
N LEU A 52 3.34 -9.63 -19.74
CA LEU A 52 3.91 -8.49 -20.47
C LEU A 52 3.36 -7.15 -19.98
N ALA A 53 2.04 -7.07 -19.73
CA ALA A 53 1.43 -5.87 -19.17
C ALA A 53 1.98 -5.56 -17.77
N ARG A 54 2.08 -6.58 -16.91
CA ARG A 54 2.65 -6.47 -15.55
C ARG A 54 4.12 -6.03 -15.60
N GLY A 55 4.93 -6.67 -16.44
CA GLY A 55 6.34 -6.32 -16.62
C GLY A 55 6.52 -4.89 -17.13
N GLY A 56 5.70 -4.47 -18.09
CA GLY A 56 5.72 -3.11 -18.64
C GLY A 56 5.33 -2.04 -17.62
N LEU A 57 4.25 -2.26 -16.86
CA LEU A 57 3.84 -1.39 -15.75
C LEU A 57 4.91 -1.31 -14.66
N ALA A 58 5.50 -2.45 -14.28
CA ALA A 58 6.60 -2.49 -13.32
C ALA A 58 7.84 -1.73 -13.84
N ALA A 59 8.14 -1.80 -15.14
CA ALA A 59 9.21 -1.03 -15.75
C ALA A 59 8.92 0.47 -15.75
N ARG A 60 7.67 0.89 -16.03
CA ARG A 60 7.25 2.31 -15.93
C ARG A 60 7.33 2.83 -14.50
N LEU A 61 6.86 2.06 -13.53
CA LEU A 61 7.00 2.42 -12.12
C LEU A 61 8.47 2.47 -11.71
N GLY A 62 9.32 1.58 -12.25
CA GLY A 62 10.77 1.56 -11.99
C GLY A 62 11.50 2.79 -12.53
N VAL A 63 10.97 3.45 -13.56
CA VAL A 63 11.48 4.75 -14.03
C VAL A 63 11.24 5.86 -13.00
N VAL A 64 10.13 5.79 -12.27
CA VAL A 64 9.71 6.86 -11.33
C VAL A 64 10.20 6.58 -9.91
N VAL A 65 10.11 5.34 -9.45
CA VAL A 65 10.38 4.91 -8.08
C VAL A 65 11.33 3.71 -8.10
N PRO A 66 12.51 3.81 -7.45
CA PRO A 66 13.47 2.70 -7.37
C PRO A 66 12.86 1.44 -6.75
N GLU A 67 13.31 0.25 -7.19
CA GLU A 67 12.84 -1.05 -6.67
C GLU A 67 12.94 -1.13 -5.15
N ALA A 68 14.08 -0.74 -4.57
CA ALA A 68 14.27 -0.73 -3.12
C ALA A 68 13.28 0.15 -2.36
N VAL A 69 12.80 1.24 -2.97
CA VAL A 69 11.77 2.11 -2.38
C VAL A 69 10.40 1.45 -2.47
N ARG A 70 10.08 0.81 -3.61
CA ARG A 70 8.81 0.07 -3.79
C ARG A 70 8.71 -1.10 -2.82
N ASP A 71 9.77 -1.92 -2.71
CA ASP A 71 9.83 -3.05 -1.81
C ASP A 71 9.73 -2.62 -0.34
N GLY A 72 10.43 -1.53 0.02
CA GLY A 72 10.36 -0.96 1.37
C GLY A 72 8.96 -0.41 1.69
N ALA A 73 8.36 0.34 0.77
CA ALA A 73 7.02 0.89 0.95
C ALA A 73 5.96 -0.22 1.03
N ALA A 74 6.08 -1.26 0.19
CA ALA A 74 5.24 -2.44 0.24
C ALA A 74 5.38 -3.20 1.56
N ALA A 75 6.60 -3.34 2.09
CA ALA A 75 6.83 -3.94 3.40
C ALA A 75 6.15 -3.16 4.53
N VAL A 76 6.31 -1.83 4.53
CA VAL A 76 5.66 -0.97 5.54
C VAL A 76 4.15 -1.01 5.39
N ALA A 77 3.63 -1.00 4.16
CA ALA A 77 2.19 -1.07 3.90
C ALA A 77 1.57 -2.39 4.36
N LEU A 78 2.23 -3.52 4.05
CA LEU A 78 1.82 -4.84 4.52
C LEU A 78 1.88 -4.93 6.05
N ALA A 79 2.97 -4.49 6.67
CA ALA A 79 3.10 -4.46 8.12
C ALA A 79 2.02 -3.60 8.80
N THR A 80 1.79 -2.39 8.27
CA THR A 80 0.79 -1.44 8.81
C THR A 80 -0.62 -1.99 8.63
N GLY A 81 -0.95 -2.52 7.45
CA GLY A 81 -2.27 -3.10 7.16
C GLY A 81 -2.56 -4.32 8.03
N THR A 82 -1.61 -5.24 8.15
CA THR A 82 -1.77 -6.41 9.04
C THR A 82 -1.88 -5.99 10.50
N ALA A 83 -1.01 -5.11 10.99
CA ALA A 83 -1.06 -4.65 12.38
C ALA A 83 -2.37 -3.92 12.69
N PHE A 84 -2.78 -3.00 11.83
CA PHE A 84 -4.02 -2.24 11.98
C PHE A 84 -5.23 -3.18 12.02
N SER A 85 -5.29 -4.15 11.09
CA SER A 85 -6.42 -5.09 11.02
C SER A 85 -6.44 -6.07 12.19
N LEU A 86 -5.29 -6.54 12.67
CA LEU A 86 -5.23 -7.38 13.87
C LEU A 86 -5.67 -6.63 15.13
N VAL A 87 -5.24 -5.37 15.28
CA VAL A 87 -5.69 -4.52 16.39
C VAL A 87 -7.18 -4.21 16.28
N TYR A 88 -7.68 -3.91 15.07
CA TYR A 88 -9.12 -3.76 14.85
C TYR A 88 -9.88 -5.01 15.28
N VAL A 89 -9.42 -6.20 14.88
CA VAL A 89 -10.08 -7.45 15.30
C VAL A 89 -10.05 -7.61 16.81
N LEU A 90 -8.91 -7.37 17.47
CA LEU A 90 -8.79 -7.56 18.90
C LEU A 90 -9.61 -6.55 19.73
N PHE A 91 -9.65 -5.28 19.32
CA PHE A 91 -10.22 -4.20 20.12
C PHE A 91 -11.66 -3.82 19.73
N VAL A 92 -12.06 -4.08 18.49
CA VAL A 92 -13.37 -3.69 17.94
C VAL A 92 -14.22 -4.93 17.65
N SER A 93 -13.74 -5.84 16.79
CA SER A 93 -14.56 -6.93 16.25
C SER A 93 -14.74 -8.10 17.24
N TRP A 94 -13.69 -8.53 17.94
CA TRP A 94 -13.79 -9.57 18.97
C TRP A 94 -13.97 -8.96 20.35
N ALA A 95 -13.19 -7.91 20.65
CA ALA A 95 -13.27 -7.12 21.87
C ALA A 95 -13.46 -7.94 23.17
N PRO A 96 -12.68 -9.02 23.41
CA PRO A 96 -12.91 -9.95 24.53
C PRO A 96 -12.70 -9.32 25.91
N LEU A 97 -12.13 -8.12 25.97
CA LEU A 97 -11.88 -7.36 27.18
C LEU A 97 -13.05 -6.45 27.56
N VAL A 98 -14.09 -6.37 26.73
CA VAL A 98 -15.29 -5.58 27.00
C VAL A 98 -16.26 -6.45 27.81
N PRO A 99 -16.70 -6.00 29.00
CA PRO A 99 -17.67 -6.75 29.80
C PRO A 99 -18.98 -7.00 29.03
N ASP A 100 -19.56 -8.19 29.22
CA ASP A 100 -20.84 -8.57 28.61
C ASP A 100 -21.93 -7.54 28.95
N GLY A 101 -22.55 -6.93 27.92
CA GLY A 101 -23.63 -5.95 28.07
C GLY A 101 -23.24 -4.48 27.83
N GLU A 102 -21.95 -4.16 27.69
CA GLU A 102 -21.48 -2.80 27.32
C GLU A 102 -21.22 -2.63 25.81
N ALA A 103 -21.32 -3.71 25.03
CA ALA A 103 -21.26 -3.63 23.58
C ALA A 103 -22.45 -2.83 23.04
N TRP A 104 -22.19 -1.98 22.04
CA TRP A 104 -23.19 -1.05 21.50
C TRP A 104 -24.47 -1.82 21.09
N PRO A 105 -25.66 -1.46 21.60
CA PRO A 105 -26.89 -2.27 21.45
C PRO A 105 -27.40 -2.45 20.01
N THR A 106 -26.78 -1.79 19.03
CA THR A 106 -27.28 -1.67 17.65
C THR A 106 -26.44 -2.39 16.60
N THR A 107 -25.33 -3.03 16.96
CA THR A 107 -24.48 -3.76 16.00
C THR A 107 -24.96 -5.19 15.79
N SER A 108 -25.20 -5.55 14.52
CA SER A 108 -25.53 -6.91 14.11
C SER A 108 -24.37 -7.85 14.44
N VAL A 109 -24.63 -8.82 15.30
CA VAL A 109 -23.62 -9.78 15.76
C VAL A 109 -23.26 -10.75 14.62
N PHE A 110 -21.97 -10.93 14.36
CA PHE A 110 -21.43 -11.90 13.41
C PHE A 110 -20.79 -13.08 14.16
N GLY A 111 -21.62 -14.01 14.61
CA GLY A 111 -21.16 -15.16 15.42
C GLY A 111 -20.62 -14.71 16.79
N PRO A 112 -19.36 -15.03 17.18
CA PRO A 112 -18.74 -14.51 18.40
C PRO A 112 -18.15 -13.10 18.24
N PHE A 113 -18.30 -12.48 17.06
CA PHE A 113 -17.75 -11.16 16.75
C PHE A 113 -18.87 -10.11 16.70
N THR A 114 -18.55 -8.88 17.09
CA THR A 114 -19.43 -7.72 17.08
C THR A 114 -19.72 -7.21 15.67
N ASP A 115 -18.83 -7.49 14.71
CA ASP A 115 -18.94 -7.03 13.32
C ASP A 115 -18.21 -7.96 12.32
N PRO A 116 -18.64 -8.01 11.04
CA PRO A 116 -18.05 -8.89 10.02
C PRO A 116 -16.63 -8.49 9.57
N GLY A 117 -16.07 -7.39 10.09
CA GLY A 117 -14.70 -6.93 9.85
C GLY A 117 -13.62 -7.92 10.26
N VAL A 118 -13.94 -8.93 11.09
CA VAL A 118 -13.07 -10.08 11.35
C VAL A 118 -12.59 -10.75 10.06
N VAL A 119 -13.43 -10.81 9.03
CA VAL A 119 -13.07 -11.41 7.73
C VAL A 119 -11.93 -10.64 7.08
N LEU A 120 -11.95 -9.30 7.15
CA LEU A 120 -10.87 -8.46 6.62
C LEU A 120 -9.58 -8.63 7.42
N GLY A 121 -9.69 -8.75 8.75
CA GLY A 121 -8.55 -9.06 9.62
C GLY A 121 -7.89 -10.40 9.28
N LEU A 122 -8.70 -11.45 9.09
CA LEU A 122 -8.21 -12.77 8.70
C LEU A 122 -7.57 -12.78 7.31
N LEU A 123 -8.13 -12.04 6.34
CA LEU A 123 -7.53 -11.89 5.02
C LEU A 123 -6.17 -11.19 5.07
N TRP A 124 -6.02 -10.12 5.85
CA TRP A 124 -4.73 -9.46 6.07
C TRP A 124 -3.72 -10.36 6.79
N ALA A 125 -4.16 -11.09 7.83
CA ALA A 125 -3.31 -12.03 8.55
C ALA A 125 -2.84 -13.17 7.64
N THR A 126 -3.73 -13.71 6.82
CA THR A 126 -3.44 -14.75 5.84
C THR A 126 -2.44 -14.25 4.79
N ALA A 127 -2.66 -13.06 4.23
CA ALA A 127 -1.73 -12.46 3.27
C ALA A 127 -0.33 -12.26 3.86
N ALA A 128 -0.23 -11.78 5.11
CA ALA A 128 1.05 -11.62 5.79
C ALA A 128 1.72 -12.97 6.12
N ALA A 129 0.95 -13.96 6.58
CA ALA A 129 1.47 -15.30 6.85
C ALA A 129 2.03 -15.96 5.58
N LEU A 130 1.31 -15.88 4.47
CA LEU A 130 1.77 -16.38 3.16
C LEU A 130 3.07 -15.70 2.71
N TRP A 131 3.19 -14.39 2.94
CA TRP A 131 4.44 -13.63 2.71
C TRP A 131 5.61 -14.09 3.60
N LEU A 132 5.35 -14.54 4.84
CA LEU A 132 6.38 -15.08 5.73
C LEU A 132 6.82 -16.50 5.33
N VAL A 133 5.97 -17.25 4.62
CA VAL A 133 6.24 -18.63 4.16
C VAL A 133 6.84 -18.67 2.75
N ASP A 134 7.10 -17.52 2.11
CA ASP A 134 7.67 -17.37 0.76
C ASP A 134 6.73 -17.70 -0.41
N ASP A 135 5.42 -17.78 -0.17
CA ASP A 135 4.47 -17.99 -1.26
C ASP A 135 4.00 -16.65 -1.84
N ASP A 136 4.92 -15.94 -2.49
CA ASP A 136 4.70 -14.60 -3.05
C ASP A 136 3.49 -14.56 -3.99
N ARG A 137 3.23 -15.64 -4.73
CA ARG A 137 2.13 -15.71 -5.69
C ARG A 137 0.79 -15.81 -4.97
N VAL A 138 0.66 -16.73 -4.02
CA VAL A 138 -0.58 -16.91 -3.27
C VAL A 138 -0.82 -15.72 -2.35
N ALA A 139 0.21 -15.16 -1.73
CA ALA A 139 0.11 -13.97 -0.89
C ALA A 139 -0.39 -12.75 -1.67
N ARG A 140 0.08 -12.56 -2.91
CA ARG A 140 -0.45 -11.53 -3.82
C ARG A 140 -1.88 -11.82 -4.25
N GLY A 141 -2.22 -13.07 -4.52
CA GLY A 141 -3.61 -13.49 -4.79
C GLY A 141 -4.54 -13.10 -3.64
N ALA A 142 -4.15 -13.40 -2.39
CA ALA A 142 -4.88 -13.02 -1.20
C ALA A 142 -5.05 -11.49 -1.06
N LEU A 143 -4.00 -10.70 -1.32
CA LEU A 143 -4.09 -9.24 -1.33
C LEU A 143 -4.99 -8.69 -2.44
N VAL A 144 -5.02 -9.33 -3.62
CA VAL A 144 -5.94 -8.94 -4.70
C VAL A 144 -7.38 -9.24 -4.31
N VAL A 145 -7.67 -10.42 -3.76
CA VAL A 145 -9.00 -10.76 -3.25
C VAL A 145 -9.43 -9.77 -2.17
N LEU A 146 -8.54 -9.49 -1.21
CA LEU A 146 -8.78 -8.48 -0.18
C LEU A 146 -9.09 -7.11 -0.79
N LEU A 147 -8.31 -6.66 -1.77
CA LEU A 147 -8.54 -5.38 -2.45
C LEU A 147 -9.90 -5.33 -3.15
N VAL A 148 -10.30 -6.42 -3.82
CA VAL A 148 -11.62 -6.54 -4.45
C VAL A 148 -12.73 -6.42 -3.41
N VAL A 149 -12.58 -7.09 -2.25
CA VAL A 149 -13.56 -6.99 -1.16
C VAL A 149 -13.62 -5.56 -0.60
N LEU A 150 -12.46 -4.93 -0.34
CA LEU A 150 -12.37 -3.58 0.21
C LEU A 150 -12.98 -2.51 -0.70
N VAL A 151 -12.87 -2.68 -2.03
CA VAL A 151 -13.46 -1.76 -3.02
C VAL A 151 -14.91 -2.11 -3.35
N GLY A 152 -15.25 -3.40 -3.35
CA GLY A 152 -16.60 -3.88 -3.65
C GLY A 152 -17.61 -3.53 -2.56
N LEU A 153 -17.23 -3.68 -1.29
CA LEU A 153 -18.12 -3.45 -0.14
C LEU A 153 -18.73 -2.03 -0.14
N PRO A 154 -17.96 -0.93 -0.31
CA PRO A 154 -18.55 0.41 -0.39
C PRO A 154 -19.42 0.61 -1.63
N LEU A 155 -19.08 -0.01 -2.77
CA LEU A 155 -19.84 0.13 -4.03
C LEU A 155 -21.17 -0.60 -3.99
N THR A 156 -21.27 -1.61 -3.13
CA THR A 156 -22.57 -2.16 -2.81
C THR A 156 -23.42 -1.16 -2.01
N GLY A 157 -22.87 -0.13 -1.35
CA GLY A 157 -23.63 0.78 -0.47
C GLY A 157 -23.94 2.19 -0.97
N ALA A 158 -25.23 2.53 -1.13
CA ALA A 158 -25.84 3.60 -0.32
C ALA A 158 -26.72 3.01 0.81
N ASP A 159 -27.29 1.82 0.57
CA ASP A 159 -27.90 0.87 1.55
C ASP A 159 -27.70 -0.62 1.09
N GLY A 160 -26.80 -0.90 0.15
CA GLY A 160 -27.00 -1.97 -0.85
C GLY A 160 -26.07 -3.19 -0.85
N LEU A 161 -25.78 -3.76 0.31
CA LEU A 161 -26.21 -5.15 0.44
C LEU A 161 -27.34 -5.09 1.45
N ALA A 162 -28.50 -5.64 1.12
CA ALA A 162 -29.59 -5.88 2.08
C ALA A 162 -29.20 -6.93 3.16
N LEU A 163 -27.94 -6.92 3.59
CA LEU A 163 -27.28 -7.82 4.54
C LEU A 163 -26.89 -7.12 5.84
N GLY A 164 -27.15 -5.80 6.01
CA GLY A 164 -26.84 -5.09 7.26
C GLY A 164 -25.33 -5.07 7.58
N TRP A 165 -24.52 -4.49 6.69
CA TRP A 165 -23.07 -4.39 6.92
C TRP A 165 -22.78 -3.37 8.04
N ASP A 166 -22.58 -3.89 9.25
CA ASP A 166 -22.14 -3.14 10.43
C ASP A 166 -20.61 -3.19 10.63
N GLY A 167 -19.87 -3.58 9.60
CA GLY A 167 -18.41 -3.72 9.64
C GLY A 167 -17.65 -2.39 9.56
N PRO A 168 -16.33 -2.44 9.27
CA PRO A 168 -15.47 -1.28 9.10
C PRO A 168 -16.08 -0.14 8.28
N THR A 169 -15.86 1.10 8.74
CA THR A 169 -16.28 2.31 8.03
C THR A 169 -15.66 2.43 6.64
N SER A 170 -16.30 3.18 5.75
CA SER A 170 -15.77 3.48 4.41
C SER A 170 -14.37 4.09 4.44
N THR A 171 -14.05 4.92 5.44
CA THR A 171 -12.69 5.45 5.67
C THR A 171 -11.69 4.34 5.99
N ASN A 172 -12.07 3.38 6.83
CA ASN A 172 -11.24 2.22 7.15
C ASN A 172 -11.00 1.35 5.90
N LEU A 173 -12.06 1.06 5.15
CA LEU A 173 -11.98 0.28 3.91
C LEU A 173 -11.07 0.97 2.87
N GLY A 174 -11.23 2.28 2.67
CA GLY A 174 -10.38 3.07 1.79
C GLY A 174 -8.92 3.10 2.22
N PHE A 175 -8.65 3.28 3.52
CA PHE A 175 -7.29 3.26 4.07
C PHE A 175 -6.61 1.89 3.86
N GLN A 176 -7.31 0.80 4.17
CA GLN A 176 -6.81 -0.56 3.93
C GLN A 176 -6.62 -0.85 2.44
N ALA A 177 -7.50 -0.33 1.56
CA ALA A 177 -7.36 -0.51 0.12
C ALA A 177 -6.08 0.17 -0.39
N LEU A 178 -5.79 1.39 0.07
CA LEU A 178 -4.55 2.11 -0.26
C LEU A 178 -3.31 1.35 0.23
N LEU A 179 -3.35 0.76 1.42
CA LEU A 179 -2.28 -0.10 1.93
C LEU A 179 -2.12 -1.37 1.11
N ALA A 180 -3.21 -2.04 0.73
CA ALA A 180 -3.17 -3.24 -0.11
C ALA A 180 -2.58 -2.95 -1.50
N VAL A 181 -2.97 -1.83 -2.12
CA VAL A 181 -2.37 -1.36 -3.38
C VAL A 181 -0.87 -1.13 -3.21
N LEU A 182 -0.46 -0.44 -2.15
CA LEU A 182 0.96 -0.16 -1.90
C LEU A 182 1.76 -1.46 -1.62
N ALA A 183 1.17 -2.42 -0.92
CA ALA A 183 1.75 -3.75 -0.69
C ALA A 183 1.91 -4.56 -2.00
N LEU A 184 0.96 -4.45 -2.93
CA LEU A 184 1.00 -5.13 -4.23
C LEU A 184 2.07 -4.58 -5.19
N VAL A 185 2.51 -3.34 -5.00
CA VAL A 185 3.49 -2.66 -5.87
C VAL A 185 4.92 -3.20 -5.69
N GLY A 186 5.23 -3.87 -4.58
CA GLY A 186 6.59 -4.33 -4.25
C GLY A 186 6.72 -5.82 -3.96
N THR A 187 7.94 -6.19 -3.53
CA THR A 187 8.30 -7.51 -3.00
C THR A 187 9.01 -7.38 -1.64
N PRO A 188 8.29 -7.42 -0.51
CA PRO A 188 8.91 -7.45 0.82
C PRO A 188 9.75 -8.72 1.10
N ARG A 189 11.02 -8.75 0.65
CA ARG A 189 11.89 -9.93 0.79
C ARG A 189 12.43 -10.18 2.21
N ARG A 190 12.41 -9.19 3.10
CA ARG A 190 13.07 -9.29 4.43
C ARG A 190 12.06 -9.67 5.53
N ARG A 191 11.75 -10.96 5.62
CA ARG A 191 10.73 -11.54 6.53
C ARG A 191 10.88 -11.10 8.00
N ALA A 192 12.08 -11.19 8.57
CA ALA A 192 12.32 -10.77 9.96
C ALA A 192 12.01 -9.29 10.18
N ARG A 193 12.29 -8.44 9.19
CA ARG A 193 11.96 -7.00 9.27
C ARG A 193 10.47 -6.75 9.09
N LEU A 194 9.81 -7.52 8.24
CA LEU A 194 8.36 -7.46 8.08
C LEU A 194 7.68 -7.84 9.41
N ALA A 195 8.05 -8.97 10.02
CA ALA A 195 7.51 -9.41 11.31
C ALA A 195 7.75 -8.38 12.42
N LEU A 196 8.98 -7.84 12.52
CA LEU A 196 9.30 -6.79 13.48
C LEU A 196 8.49 -5.51 13.22
N ALA A 197 8.36 -5.08 11.97
CA ALA A 197 7.58 -3.91 11.60
C ALA A 197 6.09 -4.10 11.95
N THR A 198 5.52 -5.28 11.68
CA THR A 198 4.15 -5.63 12.06
C THR A 198 3.99 -5.57 13.58
N LEU A 199 4.93 -6.11 14.35
CA LEU A 199 4.88 -6.05 15.81
C LEU A 199 4.96 -4.61 16.32
N VAL A 200 5.88 -3.79 15.80
CA VAL A 200 6.03 -2.38 16.19
C VAL A 200 4.73 -1.61 15.90
N TRP A 201 4.14 -1.79 14.72
CA TRP A 201 2.86 -1.16 14.39
C TRP A 201 1.72 -1.68 15.25
N ALA A 202 1.68 -2.98 15.57
CA ALA A 202 0.63 -3.56 16.40
C ALA A 202 0.69 -2.99 17.83
N VAL A 203 1.90 -2.83 18.38
CA VAL A 203 2.12 -2.17 19.69
C VAL A 203 1.70 -0.70 19.62
N ALA A 204 2.12 0.02 18.58
CA ALA A 204 1.76 1.43 18.40
C ALA A 204 0.24 1.62 18.29
N PHE A 205 -0.45 0.83 17.46
CA PHE A 205 -1.90 0.89 17.33
C PHE A 205 -2.60 0.47 18.63
N SER A 206 -2.16 -0.60 19.29
CA SER A 206 -2.72 -1.00 20.60
C SER A 206 -2.59 0.12 21.64
N ALA A 207 -1.44 0.80 21.69
CA ALA A 207 -1.23 1.94 22.58
C ALA A 207 -2.17 3.10 22.25
N VAL A 208 -2.39 3.39 20.97
CA VAL A 208 -3.36 4.42 20.53
C VAL A 208 -4.78 4.02 20.93
N TYR A 209 -5.20 2.79 20.69
CA TYR A 209 -6.54 2.30 21.05
C TYR A 209 -6.77 2.36 22.56
N LEU A 210 -5.83 1.83 23.36
CA LEU A 210 -5.91 1.85 24.82
C LEU A 210 -5.88 3.28 25.38
N GLY A 211 -4.97 4.12 24.90
CA GLY A 211 -4.82 5.50 25.36
C GLY A 211 -6.02 6.40 25.05
N ASN A 212 -6.85 6.00 24.07
CA ASN A 212 -8.07 6.72 23.69
C ASN A 212 -9.35 6.01 24.16
N GLY A 213 -9.25 4.98 25.02
CA GLY A 213 -10.41 4.27 25.57
C GLY A 213 -11.27 3.56 24.52
N MET A 214 -10.65 3.02 23.47
CA MET A 214 -11.36 2.53 22.28
C MET A 214 -11.85 1.08 22.36
N LEU A 215 -11.81 0.46 23.54
CA LEU A 215 -12.27 -0.92 23.73
C LEU A 215 -13.78 -1.02 23.44
N GLY A 216 -14.18 -1.83 22.47
CA GLY A 216 -15.60 -2.03 22.11
C GLY A 216 -16.28 -0.83 21.45
N THR A 217 -15.50 0.18 21.04
CA THR A 217 -16.03 1.36 20.35
C THR A 217 -16.21 1.10 18.85
N SER A 218 -17.03 1.91 18.18
CA SER A 218 -17.17 1.81 16.72
C SER A 218 -15.86 2.15 16.00
N GLY A 219 -15.58 1.47 14.90
CA GLY A 219 -14.42 1.77 14.05
C GLY A 219 -14.37 3.20 13.52
N ALA A 220 -15.51 3.92 13.54
CA ALA A 220 -15.58 5.34 13.19
C ALA A 220 -14.83 6.23 14.19
N TRP A 221 -14.81 5.84 15.47
CA TRP A 221 -14.18 6.62 16.53
C TRP A 221 -12.68 6.82 16.31
N PHE A 222 -12.00 5.80 15.74
CA PHE A 222 -10.58 5.90 15.36
C PHE A 222 -10.30 7.12 14.49
N TRP A 223 -11.17 7.37 13.51
CA TRP A 223 -11.01 8.44 12.53
C TRP A 223 -11.51 9.79 13.04
N ALA A 224 -12.47 9.77 13.97
CA ALA A 224 -13.03 10.98 14.56
C ALA A 224 -12.15 11.59 15.67
N SER A 225 -11.34 10.77 16.36
CA SER A 225 -10.54 11.23 17.50
C SER A 225 -9.02 11.01 17.31
N PRO A 226 -8.46 9.78 17.39
CA PRO A 226 -7.02 9.58 17.21
C PRO A 226 -6.49 10.06 15.86
N ALA A 227 -7.19 9.73 14.78
CA ALA A 227 -6.77 10.01 13.41
C ALA A 227 -7.58 11.15 12.76
N GLN A 228 -7.99 12.15 13.55
CA GLN A 228 -8.55 13.39 13.01
C GLN A 228 -7.50 14.23 12.27
N PHE A 229 -7.95 15.16 11.43
CA PHE A 229 -7.10 15.89 10.48
C PHE A 229 -5.89 16.56 11.16
N GLY A 230 -6.08 17.22 12.30
CA GLY A 230 -4.98 17.87 13.02
C GLY A 230 -3.90 16.88 13.48
N ASN A 231 -4.30 15.72 14.00
CA ASN A 231 -3.37 14.67 14.41
C ASN A 231 -2.66 14.04 13.20
N LEU A 232 -3.38 13.85 12.09
CA LEU A 232 -2.77 13.39 10.82
C LEU A 232 -1.77 14.40 10.27
N ALA A 233 -2.06 15.70 10.35
CA ALA A 233 -1.16 16.76 9.91
C ALA A 233 0.12 16.76 10.76
N LEU A 234 -0.01 16.67 12.09
CA LEU A 234 1.14 16.60 13.02
C LEU A 234 1.96 15.33 12.81
N GLY A 235 1.32 14.16 12.76
CA GLY A 235 1.99 12.89 12.49
C GLY A 235 2.68 12.87 11.13
N GLY A 236 2.02 13.43 10.10
CA GLY A 236 2.58 13.63 8.77
C GLY A 236 3.81 14.52 8.79
N LEU A 237 3.77 15.66 9.48
CA LEU A 237 4.93 16.54 9.64
C LEU A 237 6.10 15.82 10.32
N LEU A 238 5.86 15.11 11.43
CA LEU A 238 6.91 14.36 12.13
C LEU A 238 7.56 13.30 11.22
N ALA A 239 6.75 12.57 10.45
CA ALA A 239 7.25 11.59 9.50
C ALA A 239 8.05 12.22 8.35
N VAL A 240 7.63 13.38 7.85
CA VAL A 240 8.38 14.12 6.83
C VAL A 240 9.69 14.68 7.39
N VAL A 241 9.71 15.19 8.62
CA VAL A 241 10.94 15.61 9.31
C VAL A 241 11.90 14.42 9.46
N ALA A 242 11.40 13.26 9.88
CA ALA A 242 12.21 12.05 9.95
C ALA A 242 12.76 11.64 8.57
N ALA A 243 11.96 11.72 7.51
CA ALA A 243 12.41 11.47 6.15
C ALA A 243 13.48 12.47 5.70
N PHE A 244 13.33 13.76 6.04
CA PHE A 244 14.31 14.80 5.74
C PHE A 244 15.64 14.50 6.44
N VAL A 245 15.61 14.16 7.73
CA VAL A 245 16.80 13.78 8.51
C VAL A 245 17.47 12.54 7.90
N LEU A 246 16.71 11.52 7.52
CA LEU A 246 17.24 10.34 6.83
C LEU A 246 17.92 10.71 5.50
N ALA A 247 17.30 11.57 4.69
CA ALA A 247 17.88 12.04 3.45
C ALA A 247 19.18 12.84 3.69
N ALA A 248 19.19 13.72 4.71
CA ALA A 248 20.35 14.48 5.15
C ALA A 248 21.47 13.61 5.74
N ALA A 249 21.15 12.45 6.30
CA ALA A 249 22.09 11.44 6.77
C ALA A 249 22.58 10.47 5.67
N GLY A 250 22.15 10.65 4.42
CA GLY A 250 22.60 9.83 3.27
C GLY A 250 21.77 8.56 3.06
N ARG A 251 20.68 8.38 3.83
CA ARG A 251 19.78 7.23 3.73
C ARG A 251 18.61 7.54 2.80
N ALA A 252 18.91 7.88 1.55
CA ALA A 252 17.92 8.32 0.56
C ALA A 252 16.77 7.31 0.36
N THR A 253 17.08 6.01 0.28
CA THR A 253 16.06 4.97 0.14
C THR A 253 15.11 4.95 1.33
N ALA A 254 15.63 5.02 2.56
CA ALA A 254 14.80 5.02 3.77
C ALA A 254 13.89 6.26 3.83
N ALA A 255 14.44 7.44 3.50
CA ALA A 255 13.66 8.68 3.41
C ALA A 255 12.50 8.56 2.42
N LEU A 256 12.76 8.03 1.22
CA LEU A 256 11.72 7.86 0.19
C LEU A 256 10.69 6.79 0.57
N VAL A 257 11.10 5.72 1.25
CA VAL A 257 10.17 4.72 1.81
C VAL A 257 9.25 5.39 2.84
N THR A 258 9.80 6.17 3.78
CA THR A 258 9.01 6.90 4.77
C THR A 258 8.00 7.82 4.11
N LEU A 259 8.39 8.59 3.08
CA LEU A 259 7.46 9.44 2.34
C LEU A 259 6.40 8.64 1.58
N ALA A 260 6.77 7.55 0.93
CA ALA A 260 5.83 6.70 0.20
C ALA A 260 4.78 6.07 1.14
N SER A 261 5.19 5.69 2.36
CA SER A 261 4.32 5.14 3.39
C SER A 261 3.30 6.15 3.95
N LEU A 262 3.47 7.45 3.68
CA LEU A 262 2.47 8.47 4.04
C LEU A 262 1.28 8.55 3.08
N ALA A 263 1.35 7.91 1.91
CA ALA A 263 0.28 8.03 0.91
C ALA A 263 -1.11 7.58 1.42
N PRO A 264 -1.27 6.45 2.13
CA PRO A 264 -2.57 6.06 2.69
C PRO A 264 -3.12 7.07 3.70
N TRP A 265 -2.25 7.62 4.55
CA TRP A 265 -2.61 8.62 5.55
C TRP A 265 -3.01 9.96 4.92
N ALA A 266 -2.27 10.40 3.89
CA ALA A 266 -2.63 11.59 3.13
C ALA A 266 -3.98 11.43 2.40
N GLY A 267 -4.27 10.21 1.90
CA GLY A 267 -5.57 9.88 1.32
C GLY A 267 -6.72 10.05 2.33
N VAL A 268 -6.56 9.54 3.55
CA VAL A 268 -7.54 9.75 4.64
C VAL A 268 -7.69 11.22 4.99
N ALA A 269 -6.58 11.95 5.15
CA ALA A 269 -6.62 13.38 5.45
C ALA A 269 -7.38 14.17 4.37
N ALA A 270 -7.19 13.81 3.09
CA ALA A 270 -7.93 14.41 1.98
C ALA A 270 -9.44 14.10 2.05
N VAL A 271 -9.84 12.87 2.39
CA VAL A 271 -11.25 12.53 2.60
C VAL A 271 -11.85 13.34 3.75
N GLN A 272 -11.12 13.50 4.87
CA GLN A 272 -11.61 14.29 6.00
C GLN A 272 -11.80 15.77 5.65
N LEU A 273 -10.90 16.35 4.85
CA LEU A 273 -11.07 17.72 4.33
C LEU A 273 -12.37 17.90 3.53
N VAL A 274 -12.74 16.87 2.76
CA VAL A 274 -13.95 16.90 1.93
C VAL A 274 -15.21 16.66 2.77
N VAL A 275 -15.16 15.70 3.71
CA VAL A 275 -16.35 15.26 4.47
C VAL A 275 -16.65 16.15 5.66
N VAL A 276 -15.65 16.49 6.47
CA VAL A 276 -15.83 17.23 7.74
C VAL A 276 -15.85 18.75 7.52
N GLY A 277 -15.27 19.22 6.41
CA GLY A 277 -15.19 20.65 6.08
C GLY A 277 -13.95 21.34 6.65
N ARG A 278 -13.98 22.68 6.70
CA ARG A 278 -12.79 23.55 6.88
C ARG A 278 -12.02 23.20 8.17
N PRO A 279 -10.84 22.55 8.09
CA PRO A 279 -9.96 22.37 9.25
C PRO A 279 -9.52 23.74 9.80
N ASP A 280 -9.05 23.74 11.04
CA ASP A 280 -8.48 24.94 11.64
C ASP A 280 -7.22 25.40 10.87
N ALA A 281 -6.98 26.72 10.90
CA ALA A 281 -5.88 27.34 10.15
C ALA A 281 -4.50 26.79 10.53
N PHE A 282 -4.33 26.35 11.79
CA PHE A 282 -3.07 25.79 12.27
C PHE A 282 -2.80 24.43 11.62
N SER A 283 -3.78 23.52 11.58
CA SER A 283 -3.64 22.21 10.92
C SER A 283 -3.35 22.34 9.42
N LEU A 284 -3.94 23.34 8.73
CA LEU A 284 -3.63 23.64 7.33
C LEU A 284 -2.19 24.13 7.15
N ALA A 285 -1.72 25.02 8.03
CA ALA A 285 -0.34 25.50 7.99
C ALA A 285 0.66 24.36 8.22
N VAL A 286 0.38 23.46 9.19
CA VAL A 286 1.19 22.27 9.45
C VAL A 286 1.25 21.36 8.22
N ALA A 287 0.10 21.08 7.59
CA ALA A 287 0.04 20.26 6.37
C ALA A 287 0.82 20.90 5.22
N ALA A 288 0.72 22.22 5.03
CA ALA A 288 1.47 22.94 4.01
C ALA A 288 3.00 22.86 4.22
N VAL A 289 3.45 23.00 5.48
CA VAL A 289 4.87 22.82 5.84
C VAL A 289 5.32 21.39 5.58
N ALA A 290 4.52 20.38 5.94
CA ALA A 290 4.82 18.99 5.66
C ALA A 290 4.96 18.71 4.16
N VAL A 291 4.08 19.26 3.32
CA VAL A 291 4.17 19.13 1.85
C VAL A 291 5.45 19.79 1.31
N ALA A 292 5.76 21.02 1.74
CA ALA A 292 6.97 21.72 1.32
C ALA A 292 8.24 20.94 1.70
N LEU A 293 8.30 20.40 2.92
CA LEU A 293 9.44 19.62 3.40
C LEU A 293 9.55 18.26 2.69
N ALA A 294 8.43 17.64 2.32
CA ALA A 294 8.43 16.39 1.53
C ALA A 294 9.03 16.62 0.14
N VAL A 295 8.66 17.72 -0.53
CA VAL A 295 9.24 18.11 -1.82
C VAL A 295 10.75 18.37 -1.70
N ALA A 296 11.17 19.09 -0.66
CA ALA A 296 12.59 19.34 -0.39
C ALA A 296 13.37 18.02 -0.15
N THR A 297 12.77 17.09 0.60
CA THR A 297 13.35 15.77 0.89
C THR A 297 13.56 14.94 -0.39
N VAL A 298 12.57 14.91 -1.28
CA VAL A 298 12.68 14.23 -2.59
C VAL A 298 13.80 14.86 -3.43
N GLY A 299 13.89 16.19 -3.46
CA GLY A 299 14.96 16.90 -4.16
C GLY A 299 16.35 16.56 -3.63
N LEU A 300 16.50 16.54 -2.30
CA LEU A 300 17.76 16.18 -1.62
C LEU A 300 18.16 14.72 -1.90
N ALA A 301 17.23 13.78 -1.76
CA ALA A 301 17.45 12.37 -2.02
C ALA A 301 17.91 12.13 -3.47
N ARG A 302 17.24 12.74 -4.45
CA ARG A 302 17.60 12.64 -5.87
C ARG A 302 18.99 13.23 -6.17
N ARG A 303 19.33 14.38 -5.58
CA ARG A 303 20.66 15.00 -5.77
C ARG A 303 21.79 14.10 -5.26
N ARG A 304 21.59 13.45 -4.11
CA ARG A 304 22.59 12.54 -3.54
C ARG A 304 22.77 11.28 -4.37
N SER A 305 21.69 10.62 -4.77
CA SER A 305 21.78 9.42 -5.63
C SER A 305 22.47 9.71 -6.97
N ARG A 306 22.31 10.93 -7.53
CA ARG A 306 23.06 11.33 -8.73
C ARG A 306 24.56 11.49 -8.48
N ARG A 307 24.95 12.09 -7.35
CA ARG A 307 26.36 12.25 -6.97
C ARG A 307 27.05 10.90 -6.74
N GLU A 308 26.39 9.97 -6.07
CA GLU A 308 26.91 8.61 -5.83
C GLU A 308 27.14 7.87 -7.15
N ARG A 309 26.19 7.93 -8.10
CA ARG A 309 26.37 7.33 -9.43
C ARG A 309 27.50 7.97 -10.21
N ALA A 310 27.65 9.30 -10.15
CA ALA A 310 28.75 10.01 -10.81
C ALA A 310 30.12 9.66 -10.23
N ALA A 311 30.20 9.43 -8.91
CA ALA A 311 31.42 8.98 -8.25
C ALA A 311 31.77 7.53 -8.61
N ALA A 312 30.78 6.64 -8.67
CA ALA A 312 30.97 5.23 -9.04
C ALA A 312 31.31 5.02 -10.53
N GLY A 313 30.91 5.95 -11.41
CA GLY A 313 31.15 5.88 -12.85
C GLY A 313 32.48 6.50 -13.31
N ARG A 314 33.32 7.05 -12.43
CA ARG A 314 34.67 7.48 -12.80
C ARG A 314 35.59 6.25 -12.83
N PRO A 315 36.14 5.84 -13.99
CA PRO A 315 37.20 4.84 -13.99
C PRO A 315 38.37 5.36 -13.15
N LEU A 316 38.94 4.50 -12.31
CA LEU A 316 40.20 4.79 -11.63
C LEU A 316 41.23 5.06 -12.72
N ALA A 317 41.62 6.33 -12.87
CA ALA A 317 42.74 6.71 -13.70
C ALA A 317 44.00 6.15 -13.02
N THR A 318 44.42 4.97 -13.46
CA THR A 318 45.76 4.41 -13.25
C THR A 318 46.62 4.76 -14.44
#